data_AF-A0A962MM37-F1
#
_entry.id   AF-A0A962MM37-F1
#
_cell.length_a   1.000
_cell.length_b   1.000
_cell.length_c   1.000
_cell.angle_alpha   90.00
_cell.angle_beta   90.00
_cell.angle_gamma   90.00
#
_symmetry.space_group_name_H-M   'P 1'
#
loop_
_entity.id
_entity.type
_entity.pdbx_description
1 polymer ?
#
loop_
_entity_poly.entity_id
_entity_poly.type
_entity_poly.pdbx_seq_one_letter_code
_entity_poly.pdbx_strand_id
1 'polypeptide(L)'
;MSEELNKDKESQAGISFDITTIKTKEGKYTSIPDTTYNARETFGLDLDWEIPGFSEDNPNVPDIDPTYQFDHDTTMAILAGFAHNRRVMIQGYHGTGKSTHIEQVAARLNWPCVRINLDSHVSRI
;
A
#
# COMPACT_ATOMS: atom_id res chain seq x y z
N MET A 1 -65.17 4.27 -24.44
CA MET A 1 -64.68 3.88 -25.77
C MET A 1 -63.19 4.09 -25.79
N SER A 2 -62.38 3.05 -25.52
CA SER A 2 -61.90 2.06 -26.53
C SER A 2 -60.97 2.77 -27.49
N GLU A 3 -59.65 2.62 -27.46
CA GLU A 3 -58.75 1.47 -27.72
C GLU A 3 -57.34 2.13 -27.68
N GLU A 4 -56.17 1.54 -27.46
CA GLU A 4 -55.69 0.18 -27.63
C GLU A 4 -54.31 0.02 -26.96
N LEU A 5 -53.95 -1.24 -26.81
CA LEU A 5 -52.78 -1.84 -26.21
C LEU A 5 -51.50 -1.69 -27.09
N ASN A 6 -50.33 -1.64 -26.40
CA ASN A 6 -49.11 -2.40 -26.71
C ASN A 6 -47.98 -1.76 -27.55
N LYS A 7 -46.76 -2.28 -27.30
CA LYS A 7 -45.43 -2.05 -27.91
C LYS A 7 -44.68 -0.80 -27.42
N ASP A 8 -43.44 -0.87 -26.90
CA ASP A 8 -42.32 -1.76 -27.23
C ASP A 8 -41.40 -2.07 -26.03
N LYS A 9 -41.01 -3.34 -25.95
CA LYS A 9 -39.75 -3.79 -25.37
C LYS A 9 -38.64 -3.47 -26.37
N GLU A 10 -37.72 -2.59 -26.01
CA GLU A 10 -36.36 -2.51 -26.57
C GLU A 10 -35.47 -1.95 -25.45
N SER A 11 -34.26 -2.41 -25.15
CA SER A 11 -33.45 -3.47 -25.72
C SER A 11 -32.34 -3.78 -24.70
N GLN A 12 -32.06 -5.06 -24.46
CA GLN A 12 -30.72 -5.46 -24.01
C GLN A 12 -29.78 -5.21 -25.18
N ALA A 13 -28.91 -4.22 -25.07
CA ALA A 13 -27.79 -4.04 -25.99
C ALA A 13 -26.58 -3.47 -25.24
N GLY A 14 -25.59 -4.33 -25.02
CA GLY A 14 -24.18 -3.97 -24.89
C GLY A 14 -23.76 -3.29 -23.59
N ILE A 15 -23.19 -4.08 -22.67
CA ILE A 15 -22.20 -3.54 -21.73
C ILE A 15 -20.97 -3.19 -22.57
N SER A 16 -20.97 -2.00 -23.15
CA SER A 16 -19.78 -1.40 -23.75
C SER A 16 -18.85 -0.99 -22.62
N PHE A 17 -18.02 -1.91 -22.14
CA PHE A 17 -16.80 -1.51 -21.45
C PHE A 17 -15.93 -0.78 -22.48
N ASP A 18 -15.83 0.53 -22.33
CA ASP A 18 -15.06 1.41 -23.20
C ASP A 18 -13.55 1.12 -23.01
N ILE A 19 -13.08 0.07 -23.68
CA ILE A 19 -11.69 -0.44 -23.67
C ILE A 19 -10.69 0.59 -24.20
N THR A 20 -11.16 1.65 -24.86
CA THR A 20 -10.36 2.75 -25.39
C THR A 20 -9.95 3.77 -24.32
N THR A 21 -10.64 3.80 -23.18
CA THR A 21 -10.26 4.66 -22.06
C THR A 21 -9.31 3.93 -21.13
N ILE A 22 -8.03 3.90 -21.49
CA ILE A 22 -6.97 3.58 -20.54
C ILE A 22 -6.95 4.73 -19.52
N LYS A 23 -7.58 4.54 -18.35
CA LYS A 23 -7.27 5.37 -17.18
C LYS A 23 -5.86 5.02 -16.76
N THR A 24 -4.87 5.69 -17.35
CA THR A 24 -3.52 5.70 -16.80
C THR A 24 -3.68 6.20 -15.38
N LYS A 25 -3.42 5.33 -14.40
CA LYS A 25 -3.30 5.75 -13.00
C LYS A 25 -2.03 6.62 -12.97
N GLU A 26 -2.18 7.90 -13.28
CA GLU A 26 -1.09 8.88 -13.18
C GLU A 26 -0.75 8.96 -11.69
N GLY A 27 0.15 8.08 -11.25
CA GLY A 27 0.62 8.07 -9.88
C GLY A 27 1.20 9.44 -9.59
N LYS A 28 0.55 10.18 -8.68
CA LYS A 28 1.07 11.43 -8.18
C LYS A 28 2.34 11.08 -7.38
N TYR A 29 3.52 11.23 -7.99
CA TYR A 29 4.79 11.03 -7.28
C TYR A 29 5.02 12.21 -6.33
N THR A 30 4.23 12.28 -5.25
CA THR A 30 4.50 13.20 -4.16
C THR A 30 5.48 12.51 -3.22
N SER A 31 6.55 13.20 -2.86
CA SER A 31 7.48 12.73 -1.83
C SER A 31 6.99 13.07 -0.41
N ILE A 32 5.85 13.75 -0.32
CA ILE A 32 5.26 14.24 0.92
C ILE A 32 4.01 13.40 1.21
N PRO A 33 3.97 12.67 2.33
CA PRO A 33 2.79 11.97 2.84
C PRO A 33 1.60 12.92 2.97
N ASP A 34 0.42 12.48 2.54
CA ASP A 34 -0.81 13.28 2.53
C ASP A 34 -1.88 12.77 3.51
N THR A 35 -1.61 11.65 4.19
CA THR A 35 -2.50 11.07 5.21
C THR A 35 -1.73 10.53 6.41
N THR A 36 -2.45 10.21 7.48
CA THR A 36 -1.92 9.51 8.65
C THR A 36 -2.69 8.21 8.89
N TYR A 37 -2.02 7.24 9.50
CA TYR A 37 -2.55 5.93 9.86
C TYR A 37 -2.37 5.70 11.36
N ASN A 38 -3.44 5.27 12.04
CA ASN A 38 -3.36 4.94 13.45
C ASN A 38 -2.62 3.60 13.65
N ALA A 39 -1.59 3.58 14.49
CA ALA A 39 -0.77 2.40 14.70
C ALA A 39 -1.55 1.23 15.34
N ARG A 40 -2.46 1.52 16.27
CA ARG A 40 -3.29 0.51 16.93
C ARG A 40 -4.26 -0.15 15.99
N GLU A 41 -4.94 0.63 15.16
CA GLU A 41 -5.91 0.09 14.19
C GLU A 41 -5.23 -0.66 13.04
N THR A 42 -4.08 -0.14 12.57
CA THR A 42 -3.40 -0.65 11.37
C THR A 42 -2.57 -1.92 11.66
N PHE A 43 -1.90 -1.95 12.81
CA PHE A 43 -0.93 -3.02 13.16
C PHE A 43 -1.36 -3.85 14.37
N GLY A 44 -2.43 -3.49 15.08
CA GLY A 44 -2.85 -4.18 16.29
C GLY A 44 -1.91 -3.96 17.48
N LEU A 45 -1.12 -2.89 17.47
CA LEU A 45 -0.16 -2.56 18.53
C LEU A 45 -0.78 -1.57 19.51
N ASP A 46 -0.53 -1.75 20.80
CA ASP A 46 -1.02 -0.81 21.81
C ASP A 46 -0.19 0.49 21.84
N LEU A 47 -0.23 1.25 20.75
CA LEU A 47 0.52 2.47 20.52
C LEU A 47 -0.41 3.59 20.06
N ASP A 48 -0.36 4.72 20.75
CA ASP A 48 -1.17 5.90 20.45
C ASP A 48 -0.41 6.82 19.46
N TRP A 49 0.01 6.26 18.32
CA TRP A 49 0.80 6.94 17.31
C TRP A 49 0.00 7.11 16.01
N GLU A 50 0.11 8.30 15.43
CA GLU A 50 -0.26 8.55 14.03
C GLU A 50 0.98 8.51 13.15
N ILE A 51 0.97 7.63 12.16
CA ILE A 51 2.10 7.39 11.27
C ILE A 51 1.79 7.99 9.90
N PRO A 52 2.67 8.84 9.33
CA PRO A 52 2.45 9.40 8.02
C PRO A 52 2.45 8.32 6.94
N GLY A 53 1.61 8.48 5.91
CA GLY A 53 1.57 7.63 4.73
C GLY A 53 0.85 8.28 3.55
N PHE A 54 0.51 7.49 2.55
CA PHE A 54 -0.10 7.99 1.32
C PHE A 54 -1.54 7.50 1.15
N SER A 55 -2.41 8.36 0.65
CA SER A 55 -3.82 8.02 0.35
C SER A 55 -3.98 7.30 -0.99
N GLU A 56 -3.15 7.66 -1.98
CA GLU A 56 -3.15 7.07 -3.32
C GLU A 56 -2.02 6.04 -3.47
N ASP A 57 -2.37 4.90 -4.05
CA ASP A 57 -1.44 3.80 -4.29
C ASP A 57 -0.47 4.08 -5.46
N ASN A 58 0.76 3.58 -5.34
CA ASN A 58 1.89 3.81 -6.25
C ASN A 58 2.48 2.46 -6.70
N PRO A 59 2.94 2.31 -7.96
CA PRO A 59 3.46 1.03 -8.47
C PRO A 59 4.53 0.31 -7.64
N ASN A 60 5.29 1.03 -6.81
CA ASN A 60 6.34 0.45 -5.97
C ASN A 60 5.89 0.14 -4.53
N VAL A 61 4.60 0.24 -4.23
CA VAL A 61 4.04 -0.18 -2.94
C VAL A 61 3.98 -1.71 -2.93
N PRO A 62 4.51 -2.40 -1.89
CA PRO A 62 4.41 -3.85 -1.80
C PRO A 62 2.98 -4.33 -1.62
N ASP A 63 2.71 -5.57 -2.04
CA ASP A 63 1.41 -6.21 -1.81
C ASP A 63 1.14 -6.47 -0.32
N ILE A 64 -0.09 -6.22 0.11
CA ILE A 64 -0.53 -6.51 1.48
C ILE A 64 -0.76 -8.02 1.64
N ASP A 65 -0.09 -8.62 2.63
CA ASP A 65 -0.44 -9.92 3.16
C ASP A 65 -1.40 -9.75 4.36
N PRO A 66 -2.67 -10.18 4.24
CA PRO A 66 -3.64 -10.08 5.33
C PRO A 66 -3.35 -11.05 6.48
N THR A 67 -2.53 -12.08 6.25
CA THR A 67 -2.18 -13.11 7.24
C THR A 67 -0.89 -12.80 8.00
N TYR A 68 -0.18 -11.73 7.62
CA TYR A 68 1.08 -11.35 8.26
C TYR A 68 0.88 -10.98 9.73
N GLN A 69 1.69 -11.58 10.61
CA GLN A 69 1.68 -11.29 12.03
C GLN A 69 2.84 -10.35 12.38
N PHE A 70 2.49 -9.16 12.86
CA PHE A 70 3.47 -8.16 13.27
C PHE A 70 4.06 -8.48 14.64
N ASP A 71 5.37 -8.68 14.70
CA ASP A 71 6.14 -8.61 15.93
C ASP A 71 6.11 -7.18 16.50
N HIS A 72 5.82 -7.06 17.79
CA HIS A 72 5.57 -5.77 18.44
C HIS A 72 6.79 -4.85 18.39
N ASP A 73 7.94 -5.32 18.88
CA ASP A 73 9.12 -4.48 19.07
C ASP A 73 9.76 -4.08 17.74
N THR A 74 9.81 -5.02 16.79
CA THR A 74 10.32 -4.75 15.44
C THR A 74 9.43 -3.74 14.72
N THR A 75 8.11 -3.88 14.83
CA THR A 75 7.18 -2.94 14.19
C THR A 75 7.29 -1.55 14.82
N MET A 76 7.31 -1.45 16.15
CA MET A 76 7.49 -0.17 16.84
C MET A 76 8.77 0.55 16.39
N ALA A 77 9.88 -0.18 16.25
CA ALA A 77 11.13 0.39 15.77
C ALA A 77 11.01 0.94 14.33
N ILE A 78 10.36 0.20 13.43
CA ILE A 78 10.13 0.64 12.04
C ILE A 78 9.21 1.87 11.99
N LEU A 79 8.10 1.85 12.74
CA LEU A 79 7.15 2.98 12.80
C LEU A 79 7.82 4.25 13.31
N ALA A 80 8.74 4.15 14.28
CA ALA A 80 9.54 5.29 14.73
C ALA A 80 10.43 5.86 13.60
N GLY A 81 10.84 5.02 12.64
CA GLY A 81 11.53 5.43 11.43
C GLY A 81 10.65 6.31 10.55
N PHE A 82 9.42 5.88 10.27
CA PHE A 82 8.46 6.64 9.46
C PHE A 82 7.98 7.93 10.15
N ALA A 83 7.59 7.86 11.42
CA ALA A 83 7.00 8.99 12.14
C ALA A 83 8.02 10.06 12.56
N HIS A 84 9.27 9.67 12.81
CA HIS A 84 10.29 10.56 13.38
C HIS A 84 11.56 10.66 12.54
N ASN A 85 11.54 10.17 11.30
CA ASN A 85 12.69 10.15 10.39
C ASN A 85 13.94 9.53 11.05
N ARG A 86 13.75 8.48 11.85
CA ARG A 86 14.85 7.77 12.52
C ARG A 86 15.42 6.71 11.58
N ARG A 87 16.74 6.60 11.53
CA ARG A 87 17.41 5.51 10.83
C ARG A 87 17.24 4.23 11.66
N VAL A 88 16.60 3.23 11.09
CA VAL A 88 16.30 1.95 11.76
C VAL A 88 17.18 0.86 11.17
N MET A 89 17.77 0.03 12.04
CA MET A 89 18.51 -1.17 11.65
C MET A 89 17.82 -2.38 12.25
N ILE A 90 17.43 -3.33 11.39
CA ILE A 90 16.82 -4.60 11.81
C ILE A 90 17.87 -5.70 11.65
N GLN A 91 18.11 -6.46 12.72
CA GLN A 91 19.08 -7.55 12.74
C GLN A 91 18.40 -8.87 13.13
N GLY A 92 18.99 -9.98 12.70
CA GLY A 92 18.49 -11.32 12.98
C GLY A 92 18.95 -12.34 11.96
N TYR A 93 18.77 -13.64 12.27
CA TYR A 93 19.16 -14.75 11.40
C TYR A 93 18.52 -14.67 10.00
N HIS A 94 19.12 -15.33 9.02
CA HIS A 94 18.57 -15.39 7.66
C HIS A 94 17.20 -16.11 7.67
N GLY A 95 16.31 -15.71 6.76
CA GLY A 95 14.99 -16.36 6.63
C GLY A 95 13.96 -16.02 7.73
N THR A 96 14.27 -15.14 8.68
CA THR A 96 13.34 -14.72 9.75
C THR A 96 12.39 -13.59 9.34
N GLY A 97 12.16 -13.38 8.04
CA GLY A 97 11.17 -12.40 7.55
C GLY A 97 11.57 -10.92 7.66
N LYS A 98 12.82 -10.55 7.97
CA LYS A 98 13.22 -9.13 8.16
C LYS A 98 12.82 -8.19 7.01
N SER A 99 13.08 -8.58 5.76
CA SER A 99 12.70 -7.78 4.59
C SER A 99 11.19 -7.72 4.43
N THR A 100 10.52 -8.87 4.57
CA THR A 100 9.06 -8.98 4.51
C THR A 100 8.39 -8.11 5.57
N HIS A 101 8.98 -8.00 6.77
CA HIS A 101 8.44 -7.14 7.83
C HIS A 101 8.43 -5.66 7.41
N ILE A 102 9.53 -5.19 6.80
CA ILE A 102 9.61 -3.81 6.27
C ILE A 102 8.58 -3.63 5.15
N GLU A 103 8.49 -4.58 4.23
CA GLU A 103 7.54 -4.55 3.10
C GLU A 103 6.09 -4.50 3.59
N GLN A 104 5.73 -5.30 4.59
CA GLN A 104 4.39 -5.33 5.15
C GLN A 104 4.05 -4.07 5.94
N VAL A 105 5.02 -3.45 6.64
CA VAL A 105 4.80 -2.12 7.23
C VAL A 105 4.58 -1.07 6.16
N ALA A 106 5.42 -1.05 5.12
CA ALA A 106 5.30 -0.12 4.00
C ALA A 106 3.95 -0.28 3.28
N ALA A 107 3.52 -1.52 3.01
CA ALA A 107 2.25 -1.83 2.37
C ALA A 107 1.04 -1.28 3.16
N ARG A 108 1.05 -1.42 4.50
CA ARG A 108 -0.06 -0.91 5.34
C ARG A 108 -0.12 0.62 5.43
N LEU A 109 1.00 1.29 5.27
CA LEU A 109 1.09 2.75 5.24
C LEU A 109 1.06 3.31 3.80
N ASN A 110 0.92 2.43 2.80
CA ASN A 110 0.96 2.75 1.38
C ASN A 110 2.25 3.49 0.95
N TRP A 111 3.39 3.10 1.52
CA TRP A 111 4.69 3.66 1.15
C TRP A 111 5.33 2.88 0.01
N PRO A 112 5.86 3.57 -1.02
CA PRO A 112 6.68 2.92 -2.04
C PRO A 112 7.98 2.40 -1.41
N CYS A 113 8.31 1.13 -1.66
CA CYS A 113 9.47 0.45 -1.11
C CYS A 113 10.51 0.18 -2.20
N VAL A 114 11.77 0.57 -1.96
CA VAL A 114 12.89 0.28 -2.85
C VAL A 114 13.89 -0.59 -2.11
N ARG A 115 14.11 -1.80 -2.61
CA ARG A 115 15.10 -2.74 -2.07
C ARG A 115 16.41 -2.61 -2.83
N ILE A 116 17.48 -2.33 -2.09
CA ILE A 116 18.85 -2.30 -2.62
C ILE A 116 19.62 -3.44 -1.96
N ASN A 117 20.08 -4.40 -2.77
CA ASN A 117 20.97 -5.44 -2.29
C ASN A 117 22.39 -4.86 -2.17
N LEU A 118 23.03 -5.12 -1.04
CA LEU A 118 24.42 -4.73 -0.78
C LEU A 118 25.34 -5.94 -1.00
N ASP A 119 25.46 -6.38 -2.25
CA ASP A 119 26.42 -7.38 -2.67
C ASP A 119 27.74 -6.73 -3.15
N SER A 120 28.78 -7.54 -3.32
CA SER A 120 30.17 -7.10 -3.56
C SER A 120 30.40 -6.26 -4.83
N HIS A 121 29.38 -6.05 -5.67
CA HIS A 121 29.46 -5.18 -6.85
C HIS A 121 29.02 -3.73 -6.61
N VAL A 122 28.64 -3.35 -5.39
CA VAL A 122 28.52 -1.93 -5.02
C VAL A 122 29.94 -1.37 -4.81
N SER A 123 30.70 -1.24 -5.91
CA SER A 123 32.01 -0.58 -5.89
C SER A 123 31.82 0.88 -5.53
N ARG A 124 32.65 1.39 -4.63
CA ARG A 124 32.70 2.81 -4.24
C ARG A 124 32.72 3.69 -5.50
N ILE A 125 31.65 4.44 -5.72
CA ILE A 125 31.63 5.67 -6.53
C ILE A 125 31.43 6.81 -5.56
#